data_AF-A0AA97HFQ3-F1
#
_entry.id   AF-A0AA97HFQ3-F1
#
_cell.length_a   1.000
_cell.length_b   1.000
_cell.length_c   1.000
_cell.angle_alpha   90.00
_cell.angle_beta   90.00
_cell.angle_gamma   90.00
#
_symmetry.space_group_name_H-M   'P 1'
#
loop_
_entity.id
_entity.type
_entity.pdbx_description
1 polymer ?
#
loop_
_entity_poly.entity_id
_entity_poly.type
_entity_poly.pdbx_seq_one_letter_code
_entity_poly.pdbx_strand_id
1 'polypeptide(L)'
;METLADGTEVELRKPKLHWTALNYGNLEDSTGISLLVAPALVGMGLLDNIPGATIAANADPDDKNKDGISGRINWIPDGIKGKTIGRFGYKASTPSVSFQNQLAFNTDLGLSTPMHSAPSGDCTALQKECMASPNGNSEHLDNLEVDKQQSDLVDLFVSLSSPPAMRNLGDSTFREGKTIFDNGGCASCHIPKMKTGEHATFKALENRTFYPFTDMLLHDMGSELASGFPSFSATPSEWRTAPLWGIGLSHKVSGRQGFLHDGRARTIEEAILWHGGEAKQSQQYYKQLNKEHRQKLIYFLESL
;
A
#
# COMPACT_ATOMS: atom_id res chain seq x y z
N MET A 1 -9.32 -0.58 24.14
CA MET A 1 -8.44 0.36 24.86
C MET A 1 -7.05 -0.22 24.85
N GLU A 2 -6.05 0.59 24.53
CA GLU A 2 -4.63 0.29 24.78
C GLU A 2 -4.14 1.21 25.89
N THR A 3 -3.39 0.66 26.85
CA THR A 3 -2.80 1.44 27.96
C THR A 3 -1.29 1.54 27.74
N LEU A 4 -0.78 2.78 27.74
CA LEU A 4 0.66 3.08 27.64
C LEU A 4 1.33 2.97 29.01
N ALA A 5 2.67 2.90 29.05
CA ALA A 5 3.41 2.69 30.29
C ALA A 5 3.26 3.82 31.33
N ASP A 6 2.93 5.03 30.88
CA ASP A 6 2.65 6.19 31.73
C ASP A 6 1.17 6.27 32.19
N GLY A 7 0.36 5.25 31.89
CA GLY A 7 -1.06 5.20 32.24
C GLY A 7 -1.98 5.90 31.25
N THR A 8 -1.47 6.51 30.19
CA THR A 8 -2.32 7.07 29.12
C THR A 8 -3.16 5.97 28.49
N GLU A 9 -4.46 6.19 28.38
CA GLU A 9 -5.38 5.29 27.69
C GLU A 9 -5.69 5.81 26.28
N VAL A 10 -5.57 4.93 25.29
CA VAL A 10 -5.88 5.22 23.89
C VAL A 10 -7.02 4.31 23.43
N GLU A 11 -8.11 4.90 22.96
CA GLU A 11 -9.23 4.16 22.38
C GLU A 11 -8.92 3.80 20.93
N LEU A 12 -8.99 2.52 20.58
CA LEU A 12 -8.84 2.05 19.19
C LEU A 12 -10.20 1.69 18.59
N ARG A 13 -10.40 1.96 17.29
CA ARG A 13 -11.62 1.59 16.57
C ARG A 13 -11.47 0.28 15.81
N LYS A 14 -12.44 -0.62 15.94
CA LYS A 14 -12.57 -1.82 15.10
C LYS A 14 -13.87 -1.73 14.29
N PRO A 15 -13.82 -1.66 12.95
CA PRO A 15 -15.02 -1.57 12.14
C PRO A 15 -15.87 -2.84 12.30
N LYS A 16 -17.20 -2.67 12.39
CA LYS A 16 -18.18 -3.76 12.37
C LYS A 16 -19.07 -3.59 11.15
N LEU A 17 -19.01 -4.57 10.25
CA LEU A 17 -19.75 -4.56 9.01
C LEU A 17 -21.13 -5.21 9.21
N HIS A 18 -22.12 -4.63 8.55
CA HIS A 18 -23.48 -5.13 8.49
C HIS A 18 -24.01 -4.92 7.07
N TRP A 19 -24.69 -5.92 6.53
CA TRP A 19 -25.27 -5.89 5.19
C TRP A 19 -26.78 -5.76 5.33
N THR A 20 -27.39 -4.83 4.62
CA THR A 20 -28.84 -4.55 4.70
C THR A 20 -29.60 -5.16 3.52
N ALA A 21 -28.97 -5.27 2.35
CA ALA A 21 -29.55 -5.87 1.16
C ALA A 21 -28.45 -6.46 0.27
N LEU A 22 -28.55 -7.74 -0.08
CA LEU A 22 -27.66 -8.42 -1.02
C LEU A 22 -28.45 -8.76 -2.29
N ASN A 23 -27.98 -8.32 -3.45
CA ASN A 23 -28.68 -8.51 -4.73
C ASN A 23 -28.71 -9.96 -5.23
N TYR A 24 -27.77 -10.80 -4.78
CA TYR A 24 -27.56 -12.15 -5.30
C TYR A 24 -27.68 -13.24 -4.21
N GLY A 25 -28.45 -12.97 -3.16
CA GLY A 25 -28.65 -13.88 -2.04
C GLY A 25 -27.57 -13.77 -0.97
N ASN A 26 -27.52 -14.76 -0.07
CA ASN A 26 -26.54 -14.78 1.02
C ASN A 26 -25.12 -14.95 0.49
N LEU A 27 -24.15 -14.35 1.18
CA LEU A 27 -22.74 -14.64 0.95
C LEU A 27 -22.44 -16.09 1.31
N GLU A 28 -21.55 -16.74 0.57
CA GLU A 28 -21.05 -18.06 0.96
C GLU A 28 -20.25 -17.95 2.26
N ASP A 29 -20.26 -19.02 3.08
CA ASP A 29 -19.49 -19.10 4.34
C ASP A 29 -17.97 -18.90 4.11
N SER A 30 -17.50 -19.17 2.90
CA SER A 30 -16.11 -18.98 2.44
C SER A 30 -15.76 -17.52 2.08
N THR A 31 -16.72 -16.60 2.11
CA THR A 31 -16.53 -15.22 1.64
C THR A 31 -15.61 -14.44 2.58
N GLY A 32 -14.43 -14.10 2.09
CA GLY A 32 -13.51 -13.19 2.78
C GLY A 32 -13.86 -11.72 2.52
N ILE A 33 -13.89 -10.90 3.57
CA ILE A 33 -14.15 -9.46 3.47
C ILE A 33 -12.90 -8.67 3.87
N SER A 34 -12.58 -7.61 3.12
CA SER A 34 -11.53 -6.67 3.47
C SER A 34 -12.00 -5.25 3.14
N LEU A 35 -11.64 -4.30 3.99
CA LEU A 35 -11.94 -2.89 3.81
C LEU A 35 -10.68 -2.19 3.34
N LEU A 36 -10.75 -1.52 2.20
CA LEU A 36 -9.61 -0.85 1.60
C LEU A 36 -9.93 0.62 1.38
N VAL A 37 -9.01 1.50 1.79
CA VAL A 37 -9.04 2.93 1.51
C VAL A 37 -8.09 3.25 0.37
N ALA A 38 -8.46 4.13 -0.55
CA ALA A 38 -7.59 4.50 -1.66
C ALA A 38 -6.27 5.13 -1.14
N PRO A 39 -5.09 4.63 -1.54
CA PRO A 39 -3.81 5.23 -1.20
C PRO A 39 -3.54 6.49 -2.04
N ALA A 40 -2.59 7.33 -1.61
CA ALA A 40 -2.12 8.44 -2.44
C ALA A 40 -1.32 7.92 -3.64
N LEU A 41 -1.52 8.52 -4.82
CA LEU A 41 -0.85 8.14 -6.07
C LEU A 41 0.46 8.92 -6.33
N VAL A 42 1.00 9.61 -5.32
CA VAL A 42 2.24 10.37 -5.46
C VAL A 42 3.46 9.47 -5.35
N GLY A 43 4.47 9.72 -6.18
CA GLY A 43 5.75 9.00 -6.20
C GLY A 43 5.67 7.58 -6.76
N MET A 44 4.55 7.17 -7.34
CA MET A 44 4.37 5.80 -7.86
C MET A 44 5.41 5.46 -8.92
N GLY A 45 5.77 6.39 -9.81
CA GLY A 45 6.82 6.17 -10.80
C GLY A 45 8.21 5.93 -10.17
N LEU A 46 8.52 6.56 -9.03
CA LEU A 46 9.77 6.26 -8.32
C LEU A 46 9.78 4.83 -7.76
N LEU A 47 8.64 4.36 -7.22
CA LEU A 47 8.50 3.00 -6.69
C LEU A 47 8.52 1.94 -7.80
N ASP A 48 7.90 2.24 -8.95
CA ASP A 48 7.88 1.34 -10.11
C ASP A 48 9.29 1.07 -10.62
N ASN A 49 10.13 2.11 -10.59
CA ASN A 49 11.50 2.08 -11.10
C ASN A 49 12.55 1.64 -10.07
N ILE A 50 12.15 1.14 -8.90
CA ILE A 50 13.09 0.44 -7.99
C ILE A 50 13.51 -0.88 -8.66
N PRO A 51 14.81 -1.15 -8.87
CA PRO A 51 15.26 -2.42 -9.42
C PRO A 51 14.74 -3.61 -8.62
N GLY A 52 14.24 -4.66 -9.28
CA GLY A 52 13.71 -5.84 -8.60
C GLY A 52 14.74 -6.51 -7.67
N ALA A 53 16.02 -6.47 -8.04
CA ALA A 53 17.12 -6.94 -7.21
C ALA A 53 17.27 -6.15 -5.89
N THR A 54 16.93 -4.85 -5.88
CA THR A 54 16.94 -4.04 -4.66
C THR A 54 15.84 -4.46 -3.70
N ILE A 55 14.63 -4.75 -4.21
CA ILE A 55 13.52 -5.29 -3.39
C ILE A 55 13.91 -6.68 -2.86
N ALA A 56 14.43 -7.55 -3.73
CA ALA A 56 14.84 -8.91 -3.35
C ALA A 56 15.97 -8.94 -2.32
N ALA A 57 16.90 -7.97 -2.36
CA ALA A 57 18.00 -7.89 -1.39
C ALA A 57 17.54 -7.54 0.03
N ASN A 58 16.37 -6.91 0.18
CA ASN A 58 15.79 -6.60 1.49
C ASN A 58 14.91 -7.74 2.04
N ALA A 59 14.60 -8.75 1.24
CA ALA A 59 13.74 -9.84 1.66
C ALA A 59 14.50 -10.80 2.59
N ASP A 60 13.90 -11.13 3.73
CA ASP A 60 14.38 -12.13 4.69
C ASP A 60 13.23 -13.07 5.12
N PRO A 61 12.67 -13.87 4.19
CA PRO A 61 11.51 -14.73 4.49
C PRO A 61 11.78 -15.81 5.54
N ASP A 62 13.05 -16.10 5.85
CA ASP A 62 13.46 -17.12 6.81
C ASP A 62 13.93 -16.53 8.15
N ASP A 63 13.79 -15.21 8.36
CA ASP A 63 14.26 -14.48 9.56
C ASP A 63 15.71 -14.88 9.94
N LYS A 64 16.63 -14.78 8.98
CA LYS A 64 18.03 -15.24 9.13
C LYS A 64 18.77 -14.44 10.18
N ASN A 65 18.41 -13.18 10.36
CA ASN A 65 19.00 -12.30 11.37
C ASN A 65 18.35 -12.46 12.76
N LYS A 66 17.21 -13.18 12.87
CA LYS A 66 16.48 -13.46 14.12
C LYS A 66 16.00 -12.21 14.83
N ASP A 67 15.60 -11.19 14.06
CA ASP A 67 14.98 -9.99 14.60
C ASP A 67 13.44 -10.10 14.70
N GLY A 68 12.87 -11.23 14.22
CA GLY A 68 11.43 -11.51 14.26
C GLY A 68 10.65 -10.87 13.11
N ILE A 69 11.33 -10.33 12.10
CA ILE A 69 10.76 -9.74 10.88
C ILE A 69 11.08 -10.66 9.71
N SER A 70 10.07 -11.01 8.91
CA SER A 70 10.18 -12.02 7.85
C SER A 70 9.74 -11.48 6.49
N GLY A 71 10.17 -10.25 6.20
CA GLY A 71 9.77 -9.49 5.01
C GLY A 71 9.97 -10.28 3.73
N ARG A 72 8.92 -10.39 2.91
CA ARG A 72 8.98 -11.21 1.68
C ARG A 72 8.28 -10.60 0.47
N ILE A 73 8.73 -11.03 -0.70
CA ILE A 73 8.14 -10.62 -1.98
C ILE A 73 6.80 -11.33 -2.18
N ASN A 74 5.80 -10.59 -2.67
CA ASN A 74 4.65 -11.23 -3.32
C ASN A 74 4.99 -11.61 -4.76
N TRP A 75 4.97 -12.89 -5.08
CA TRP A 75 5.25 -13.38 -6.43
C TRP A 75 3.97 -13.55 -7.22
N ILE A 76 3.82 -12.79 -8.30
CA ILE A 76 2.65 -12.83 -9.18
C ILE A 76 2.93 -13.77 -10.38
N PRO A 77 2.04 -14.70 -10.72
CA PRO A 77 2.18 -15.52 -11.93
C PRO A 77 2.22 -14.68 -13.21
N ASP A 78 3.11 -15.00 -14.16
CA ASP A 78 3.28 -14.25 -15.41
C ASP A 78 2.56 -14.86 -16.65
N GLY A 79 1.76 -15.91 -16.44
CA GLY A 79 0.95 -16.55 -17.48
C GLY A 79 1.72 -17.53 -18.39
N ILE A 80 3.05 -17.62 -18.32
CA ILE A 80 3.83 -18.50 -19.20
C ILE A 80 4.51 -19.64 -18.43
N LYS A 81 5.07 -19.36 -17.24
CA LYS A 81 5.61 -20.31 -16.22
C LYS A 81 6.47 -19.62 -15.15
N GLY A 82 6.74 -18.33 -15.31
CA GLY A 82 7.56 -17.56 -14.39
C GLY A 82 6.72 -16.81 -13.36
N LYS A 83 7.43 -15.99 -12.59
CA LYS A 83 6.87 -15.13 -11.55
C LYS A 83 7.48 -13.75 -11.70
N THR A 84 6.68 -12.73 -11.49
CA THR A 84 7.14 -11.34 -11.42
C THR A 84 6.97 -10.80 -10.00
N ILE A 85 7.79 -9.81 -9.64
CA ILE A 85 7.70 -9.12 -8.35
C ILE A 85 6.45 -8.26 -8.37
N GLY A 86 5.56 -8.47 -7.40
CA GLY A 86 4.47 -7.57 -7.12
C GLY A 86 4.95 -6.30 -6.42
N ARG A 87 4.34 -5.16 -6.78
CA ARG A 87 4.77 -3.82 -6.33
C ARG A 87 3.62 -2.99 -5.77
N PHE A 88 2.46 -3.01 -6.42
CA PHE A 88 1.37 -2.09 -6.11
C PHE A 88 0.14 -2.80 -5.53
N GLY A 89 -0.77 -2.01 -4.98
CA GLY A 89 -1.83 -2.49 -4.11
C GLY A 89 -1.34 -2.77 -2.68
N TYR A 90 -2.30 -3.03 -1.79
CA TYR A 90 -2.04 -3.28 -0.37
C TYR A 90 -1.34 -4.60 -0.09
N LYS A 91 -1.43 -5.56 -1.02
CA LYS A 91 -0.76 -6.86 -0.95
C LYS A 91 0.29 -7.05 -2.05
N ALA A 92 0.77 -5.96 -2.65
CA ALA A 92 1.73 -6.04 -3.76
C ALA A 92 1.22 -7.00 -4.88
N SER A 93 -0.03 -6.84 -5.30
CA SER A 93 -0.73 -7.78 -6.19
C SER A 93 -0.63 -7.40 -7.66
N THR A 94 -0.01 -6.27 -8.00
CA THR A 94 0.21 -5.82 -9.39
C THR A 94 1.67 -5.42 -9.61
N PRO A 95 2.25 -5.71 -10.80
CA PRO A 95 3.69 -5.63 -11.03
C PRO A 95 4.21 -4.24 -11.46
N SER A 96 3.33 -3.35 -11.94
CA SER A 96 3.72 -2.03 -12.46
C SER A 96 2.61 -1.00 -12.32
N VAL A 97 2.94 0.29 -12.46
CA VAL A 97 1.95 1.38 -12.49
C VAL A 97 0.98 1.17 -13.67
N SER A 98 1.51 0.84 -14.85
CA SER A 98 0.70 0.62 -16.05
C SER A 98 -0.31 -0.52 -15.88
N PHE A 99 0.12 -1.63 -15.29
CA PHE A 99 -0.79 -2.74 -14.99
C PHE A 99 -1.87 -2.31 -14.00
N GLN A 100 -1.50 -1.61 -12.91
CA GLN A 100 -2.47 -1.15 -11.92
C GLN A 100 -3.49 -0.17 -12.50
N ASN A 101 -3.05 0.78 -13.34
CA ASN A 101 -3.93 1.77 -13.97
C ASN A 101 -4.94 1.08 -14.90
N GLN A 102 -4.48 0.17 -15.76
CA GLN A 102 -5.34 -0.54 -16.69
C GLN A 102 -6.27 -1.55 -16.00
N LEU A 103 -5.81 -2.18 -14.91
CA LEU A 103 -6.66 -3.01 -14.07
C LEU A 103 -7.76 -2.17 -13.39
N ALA A 104 -7.43 -0.98 -12.88
CA ALA A 104 -8.41 -0.09 -12.24
C ALA A 104 -9.46 0.41 -13.25
N PHE A 105 -9.05 0.76 -14.47
CA PHE A 105 -10.00 1.06 -15.55
C PHE A 105 -10.99 -0.08 -15.77
N ASN A 106 -10.50 -1.32 -15.77
CA ASN A 106 -11.35 -2.48 -16.05
C ASN A 106 -12.20 -2.91 -14.86
N THR A 107 -11.60 -3.15 -13.71
CA THR A 107 -12.27 -3.70 -12.53
C THR A 107 -13.07 -2.66 -11.77
N ASP A 108 -12.61 -1.42 -11.67
CA ASP A 108 -13.32 -0.39 -10.89
C ASP A 108 -14.31 0.43 -11.74
N LEU A 109 -13.99 0.65 -13.02
CA LEU A 109 -14.80 1.48 -13.93
C LEU A 109 -15.50 0.69 -15.04
N GLY A 110 -15.19 -0.60 -15.23
CA GLY A 110 -15.79 -1.44 -16.27
C GLY A 110 -15.24 -1.24 -17.68
N LEU A 111 -14.18 -0.44 -17.86
CA LEU A 111 -13.69 -0.02 -19.17
C LEU A 111 -12.63 -1.00 -19.72
N SER A 112 -12.77 -1.40 -20.99
CA SER A 112 -11.76 -2.20 -21.67
C SER A 112 -10.48 -1.40 -21.96
N THR A 113 -9.33 -2.06 -21.82
CA THR A 113 -7.98 -1.49 -22.01
C THR A 113 -7.07 -2.45 -22.80
N PRO A 114 -5.88 -2.03 -23.26
CA PRO A 114 -4.96 -2.91 -23.97
C PRO A 114 -4.55 -4.16 -23.17
N MET A 115 -4.37 -4.06 -21.85
CA MET A 115 -4.05 -5.19 -20.98
C MET A 115 -5.28 -5.97 -20.50
N HIS A 116 -6.47 -5.36 -20.51
CA HIS A 116 -7.73 -5.95 -20.06
C HIS A 116 -8.85 -5.63 -21.06
N SER A 117 -8.90 -6.36 -22.17
CA SER A 117 -9.76 -6.03 -23.31
C SER A 117 -11.24 -6.41 -23.13
N ALA A 118 -11.61 -7.09 -22.04
CA ALA A 118 -12.99 -7.46 -21.78
C ALA A 118 -13.79 -6.22 -21.30
N PRO A 119 -14.83 -5.76 -22.03
CA PRO A 119 -15.58 -4.56 -21.69
C PRO A 119 -16.70 -4.83 -20.65
N SER A 120 -16.54 -5.88 -19.86
CA SER A 120 -17.48 -6.31 -18.83
C SER A 120 -16.88 -6.20 -17.42
N GLY A 121 -15.68 -5.62 -17.30
CA GLY A 121 -14.95 -5.52 -16.03
C GLY A 121 -14.84 -6.87 -15.30
N ASP A 122 -15.25 -6.88 -14.04
CA ASP A 122 -15.24 -8.05 -13.14
C ASP A 122 -16.54 -8.87 -13.18
N CYS A 123 -17.44 -8.60 -14.13
CA CYS A 123 -18.66 -9.39 -14.25
C CYS A 123 -18.38 -10.86 -14.54
N THR A 124 -19.13 -11.70 -13.84
CA THR A 124 -19.03 -13.16 -13.93
C THR A 124 -20.01 -13.73 -14.94
N ALA A 125 -19.79 -14.98 -15.37
CA ALA A 125 -20.71 -15.71 -16.24
C ALA A 125 -22.14 -15.87 -15.65
N LEU A 126 -22.29 -15.70 -14.32
CA LEU A 126 -23.60 -15.71 -13.66
C LEU A 126 -24.38 -14.40 -13.85
N GLN A 127 -23.68 -13.28 -14.08
CA GLN A 127 -24.26 -11.94 -14.25
C GLN A 127 -24.57 -11.67 -15.73
N LYS A 128 -25.50 -12.45 -16.30
CA LYS A 128 -25.84 -12.38 -17.74
C LYS A 128 -26.22 -10.98 -18.23
N GLU A 129 -26.98 -10.22 -17.43
CA GLU A 129 -27.37 -8.85 -17.78
C GLU A 129 -26.17 -7.91 -17.81
N CYS A 130 -25.22 -8.04 -16.88
CA CYS A 130 -23.97 -7.27 -16.94
C CYS A 130 -23.15 -7.65 -18.18
N MET A 131 -22.98 -8.96 -18.42
CA MET A 131 -22.21 -9.44 -19.58
C MET A 131 -22.80 -9.01 -20.93
N ALA A 132 -24.12 -8.82 -21.00
CA ALA A 132 -24.83 -8.36 -22.20
C ALA A 132 -25.04 -6.84 -22.24
N SER A 133 -24.57 -6.11 -21.23
CA SER A 133 -24.73 -4.66 -21.19
C SER A 133 -23.97 -3.99 -22.35
N PRO A 134 -24.51 -2.91 -22.93
CA PRO A 134 -23.80 -2.15 -23.95
C PRO A 134 -22.46 -1.66 -23.41
N ASN A 135 -21.43 -1.66 -24.25
CA ASN A 135 -20.12 -1.10 -23.94
C ASN A 135 -19.73 -0.03 -24.95
N GLY A 136 -18.68 0.72 -24.63
CA GLY A 136 -18.14 1.79 -25.47
C GLY A 136 -17.04 1.36 -26.44
N ASN A 137 -16.81 0.05 -26.66
CA ASN A 137 -15.77 -0.39 -27.60
C ASN A 137 -16.03 0.17 -29.00
N SER A 138 -15.03 0.81 -29.59
CA SER A 138 -15.18 1.44 -30.89
C SER A 138 -13.92 1.34 -31.74
N GLU A 139 -14.07 1.27 -33.07
CA GLU A 139 -12.94 1.21 -34.00
C GLU A 139 -12.02 2.44 -33.88
N HIS A 140 -12.55 3.59 -33.48
CA HIS A 140 -11.77 4.81 -33.21
C HIS A 140 -10.76 4.64 -32.07
N LEU A 141 -11.05 3.76 -31.11
CA LEU A 141 -10.26 3.49 -29.91
C LEU A 141 -9.70 2.06 -29.93
N ASP A 142 -9.30 1.55 -31.11
CA ASP A 142 -8.74 0.21 -31.30
C ASP A 142 -9.67 -0.94 -30.84
N ASN A 143 -10.99 -0.74 -30.93
CA ASN A 143 -12.03 -1.63 -30.38
C ASN A 143 -11.99 -1.78 -28.86
N LEU A 144 -11.52 -0.75 -28.15
CA LEU A 144 -11.52 -0.62 -26.70
C LEU A 144 -12.33 0.61 -26.26
N GLU A 145 -12.48 0.80 -24.95
CA GLU A 145 -13.04 2.01 -24.32
C GLU A 145 -11.96 2.98 -23.84
N VAL A 146 -10.80 2.44 -23.50
CA VAL A 146 -9.58 3.20 -23.20
C VAL A 146 -8.47 2.66 -24.10
N ASP A 147 -8.09 3.44 -25.10
CA ASP A 147 -7.06 3.03 -26.05
C ASP A 147 -5.64 3.12 -25.46
N LYS A 148 -4.64 2.81 -26.29
CA LYS A 148 -3.24 2.90 -25.87
C LYS A 148 -2.85 4.34 -25.51
N GLN A 149 -3.29 5.33 -26.26
CA GLN A 149 -2.91 6.72 -26.04
C GLN A 149 -3.44 7.25 -24.71
N GLN A 150 -4.69 6.94 -24.38
CA GLN A 150 -5.31 7.30 -23.11
C GLN A 150 -4.65 6.57 -21.94
N SER A 151 -4.34 5.29 -22.10
CA SER A 151 -3.59 4.52 -21.10
C SER A 151 -2.21 5.14 -20.82
N ASP A 152 -1.45 5.47 -21.88
CA ASP A 152 -0.13 6.10 -21.77
C ASP A 152 -0.19 7.47 -21.06
N LEU A 153 -1.27 8.25 -21.27
CA LEU A 153 -1.45 9.56 -20.62
C LEU A 153 -1.67 9.43 -19.11
N VAL A 154 -2.46 8.45 -18.67
CA VAL A 154 -2.65 8.18 -17.24
C VAL A 154 -1.37 7.65 -16.62
N ASP A 155 -0.65 6.76 -17.31
CA ASP A 155 0.64 6.25 -16.88
C ASP A 155 1.67 7.38 -16.71
N LEU A 156 1.71 8.33 -17.64
CA LEU A 156 2.54 9.53 -17.54
C LEU A 156 2.18 10.37 -16.30
N PHE A 157 0.90 10.68 -16.12
CA PHE A 157 0.44 11.51 -15.01
C PHE A 157 0.75 10.88 -13.65
N VAL A 158 0.42 9.60 -13.47
CA VAL A 158 0.65 8.88 -12.21
C VAL A 158 2.15 8.68 -11.95
N SER A 159 2.93 8.35 -12.98
CA SER A 159 4.36 8.11 -12.83
C SER A 159 5.16 9.37 -12.49
N LEU A 160 4.77 10.52 -13.04
CA LEU A 160 5.46 11.79 -12.84
C LEU A 160 4.91 12.64 -11.69
N SER A 161 3.80 12.22 -11.08
CA SER A 161 3.27 12.84 -9.86
C SER A 161 4.27 12.69 -8.71
N SER A 162 4.89 13.80 -8.31
CA SER A 162 5.94 13.79 -7.28
C SER A 162 5.38 13.77 -5.86
N PRO A 163 6.03 13.05 -4.90
CA PRO A 163 5.66 13.14 -3.50
C PRO A 163 5.98 14.54 -2.93
N PRO A 164 5.27 14.97 -1.87
CA PRO A 164 5.63 16.21 -1.18
C PRO A 164 7.04 16.11 -0.60
N ALA A 165 7.73 17.26 -0.49
CA ALA A 165 9.03 17.31 0.15
C ALA A 165 8.90 17.07 1.67
N MET A 166 9.84 16.31 2.23
CA MET A 166 10.01 16.23 3.68
C MET A 166 10.25 17.62 4.27
N ARG A 167 9.73 17.83 5.47
CA ARG A 167 9.71 19.13 6.16
C ARG A 167 10.61 19.08 7.40
N ASN A 168 10.92 20.24 7.96
CA ASN A 168 11.57 20.38 9.28
C ASN A 168 12.96 19.71 9.43
N LEU A 169 13.67 19.43 8.34
CA LEU A 169 14.97 18.72 8.36
C LEU A 169 16.05 19.39 9.25
N GLY A 170 15.98 20.72 9.39
CA GLY A 170 16.90 21.50 10.23
C GLY A 170 16.60 21.45 11.73
N ASP A 171 15.42 20.99 12.12
CA ASP A 171 14.93 20.96 13.50
C ASP A 171 15.58 19.82 14.33
N SER A 172 15.94 20.08 15.59
CA SER A 172 16.43 19.04 16.50
C SER A 172 15.33 18.02 16.85
N THR A 173 14.08 18.46 17.00
CA THR A 173 12.94 17.58 17.27
C THR A 173 12.73 16.57 16.14
N PHE A 174 12.95 16.97 14.88
CA PHE A 174 12.92 16.05 13.74
C PHE A 174 14.00 14.96 13.86
N ARG A 175 15.24 15.36 14.17
CA ARG A 175 16.38 14.43 14.30
C ARG A 175 16.18 13.47 15.48
N GLU A 176 15.74 13.98 16.62
CA GLU A 176 15.43 13.16 17.80
C GLU A 176 14.28 12.18 17.54
N GLY A 177 13.22 12.63 16.87
CA GLY A 177 12.11 11.77 16.44
C GLY A 177 12.56 10.67 15.49
N LYS A 178 13.44 10.98 14.52
CA LYS A 178 14.06 9.99 13.64
C LYS A 178 14.90 8.98 14.43
N THR A 179 15.69 9.42 15.41
CA THR A 179 16.45 8.51 16.27
C THR A 179 15.53 7.55 17.04
N ILE A 180 14.39 8.04 17.54
CA ILE A 180 13.38 7.21 18.19
C ILE A 180 12.76 6.20 17.19
N PHE A 181 12.49 6.62 15.96
CA PHE A 181 12.00 5.75 14.89
C PHE A 181 12.97 4.62 14.56
N ASP A 182 14.26 4.95 14.40
CA ASP A 182 15.31 3.97 14.11
C ASP A 182 15.49 3.00 15.30
N ASN A 183 15.58 3.51 16.53
CA ASN A 183 15.76 2.70 17.75
C ASN A 183 14.54 1.82 18.08
N GLY A 184 13.35 2.24 17.65
CA GLY A 184 12.11 1.48 17.82
C GLY A 184 11.95 0.34 16.82
N GLY A 185 12.90 0.13 15.89
CA GLY A 185 12.81 -0.92 14.87
C GLY A 185 11.83 -0.59 13.74
N CYS A 186 11.28 0.62 13.67
CA CYS A 186 10.35 1.00 12.61
C CYS A 186 11.03 0.97 11.23
N ALA A 187 12.32 1.34 11.20
CA ALA A 187 13.13 1.38 9.98
C ALA A 187 13.45 0.00 9.38
N SER A 188 13.17 -1.10 10.10
CA SER A 188 13.38 -2.46 9.58
C SER A 188 12.46 -2.80 8.41
N CYS A 189 11.20 -2.31 8.43
CA CYS A 189 10.27 -2.42 7.30
C CYS A 189 10.17 -1.08 6.54
N HIS A 190 10.07 0.03 7.27
CA HIS A 190 9.98 1.37 6.68
C HIS A 190 11.36 1.95 6.32
N ILE A 191 12.08 1.23 5.45
CA ILE A 191 13.45 1.58 5.05
C ILE A 191 13.50 2.99 4.44
N PRO A 192 14.28 3.92 5.03
CA PRO A 192 14.20 5.33 4.65
C PRO A 192 14.55 5.63 3.21
N LYS A 193 15.59 4.99 2.65
CA LYS A 193 16.24 5.42 1.41
C LYS A 193 16.12 4.36 0.34
N MET A 194 15.71 4.77 -0.86
CA MET A 194 15.67 3.95 -2.07
C MET A 194 16.37 4.64 -3.24
N LYS A 195 16.70 3.86 -4.27
CA LYS A 195 17.26 4.36 -5.52
C LYS A 195 16.54 3.73 -6.72
N THR A 196 16.19 4.52 -7.72
CA THR A 196 15.69 4.01 -8.99
C THR A 196 16.82 3.47 -9.89
N GLY A 197 16.45 2.62 -10.85
CA GLY A 197 17.35 2.07 -11.85
C GLY A 197 17.71 3.04 -12.99
N GLU A 198 18.36 2.51 -14.01
CA GLU A 198 18.92 3.26 -15.15
C GLU A 198 18.08 3.17 -16.44
N HIS A 199 16.97 2.44 -16.40
CA HIS A 199 16.15 2.12 -17.58
C HIS A 199 14.67 2.37 -17.29
N ALA A 200 14.36 3.58 -16.83
CA ALA A 200 12.99 3.95 -16.55
C ALA A 200 12.24 4.33 -17.83
N THR A 201 10.94 4.02 -17.90
CA THR A 201 10.08 4.48 -19.00
C THR A 201 10.18 6.00 -19.21
N PHE A 202 10.27 6.75 -18.10
CA PHE A 202 10.48 8.19 -18.11
C PHE A 202 11.85 8.53 -17.57
N LYS A 203 12.73 9.11 -18.40
CA LYS A 203 14.12 9.48 -18.03
C LYS A 203 14.24 10.31 -16.75
N ALA A 204 13.24 11.14 -16.44
CA ALA A 204 13.20 11.93 -15.20
C ALA A 204 13.21 11.07 -13.92
N LEU A 205 12.87 9.78 -14.03
CA LEU A 205 12.83 8.81 -12.94
C LEU A 205 14.10 7.96 -12.86
N GLU A 206 15.10 8.12 -13.73
CA GLU A 206 16.34 7.34 -13.70
C GLU A 206 17.32 7.84 -12.64
N ASN A 207 18.04 6.92 -12.00
CA ASN A 207 19.13 7.20 -11.06
C ASN A 207 18.80 8.17 -9.91
N ARG A 208 17.54 8.19 -9.48
CA ARG A 208 17.02 9.06 -8.42
C ARG A 208 17.24 8.40 -7.07
N THR A 209 17.91 9.11 -6.15
CA THR A 209 17.85 8.79 -4.72
C THR A 209 16.65 9.49 -4.12
N PHE A 210 15.83 8.76 -3.37
CA PHE A 210 14.63 9.29 -2.74
C PHE A 210 14.35 8.59 -1.41
N TYR A 211 13.40 9.11 -0.64
CA TYR A 211 13.17 8.68 0.75
C TYR A 211 11.72 8.28 1.00
N PRO A 212 11.29 7.06 0.59
CA PRO A 212 9.89 6.68 0.68
C PRO A 212 9.50 6.02 2.01
N PHE A 213 10.48 5.60 2.83
CA PHE A 213 10.24 4.87 4.08
C PHE A 213 9.41 3.59 3.88
N THR A 214 9.91 2.70 3.02
CA THR A 214 9.29 1.41 2.68
C THR A 214 10.33 0.50 2.05
N ASP A 215 10.28 -0.78 2.35
CA ASP A 215 11.02 -1.84 1.65
C ASP A 215 10.25 -2.47 0.47
N MET A 216 8.94 -2.19 0.36
CA MET A 216 8.00 -2.73 -0.63
C MET A 216 7.70 -4.23 -0.44
N LEU A 217 8.02 -4.80 0.73
CA LEU A 217 7.81 -6.21 1.06
C LEU A 217 6.50 -6.41 1.81
N LEU A 218 6.05 -7.66 1.84
CA LEU A 218 4.96 -8.13 2.69
C LEU A 218 5.47 -8.44 4.09
N HIS A 219 4.72 -8.00 5.10
CA HIS A 219 4.94 -8.31 6.51
C HIS A 219 3.64 -8.71 7.19
N ASP A 220 3.70 -9.68 8.11
CA ASP A 220 2.56 -10.03 8.97
C ASP A 220 2.28 -8.89 9.96
N MET A 221 1.08 -8.29 9.86
CA MET A 221 0.62 -7.18 10.73
C MET A 221 -0.28 -7.66 11.88
N GLY A 222 -0.43 -8.97 12.06
CA GLY A 222 -1.23 -9.63 13.08
C GLY A 222 -2.67 -9.93 12.63
N SER A 223 -3.31 -10.86 13.34
CA SER A 223 -4.68 -11.31 13.09
C SER A 223 -5.72 -10.19 13.13
N GLU A 224 -5.50 -9.18 13.97
CA GLU A 224 -6.42 -8.05 14.11
C GLU A 224 -6.45 -7.13 12.88
N LEU A 225 -5.44 -7.21 12.01
CA LEU A 225 -5.35 -6.51 10.74
C LEU A 225 -5.46 -7.45 9.54
N ALA A 226 -5.81 -8.72 9.72
CA ALA A 226 -5.92 -9.65 8.60
C ALA A 226 -7.07 -9.30 7.64
N SER A 227 -6.84 -9.47 6.33
CA SER A 227 -7.91 -9.50 5.33
C SER A 227 -8.73 -10.80 5.45
N GLY A 228 -9.86 -10.87 4.75
CA GLY A 228 -10.65 -12.12 4.70
C GLY A 228 -10.09 -13.23 3.80
N PHE A 229 -9.13 -12.91 2.91
CA PHE A 229 -8.58 -13.87 1.95
C PHE A 229 -7.11 -13.59 1.62
N PRO A 230 -6.33 -14.61 1.20
CA PRO A 230 -4.97 -14.44 0.69
C PRO A 230 -4.97 -13.82 -0.72
N SER A 231 -3.87 -13.17 -1.12
CA SER A 231 -3.69 -12.63 -2.47
C SER A 231 -2.39 -13.15 -3.08
N PHE A 232 -2.51 -14.07 -4.04
CA PHE A 232 -1.37 -14.83 -4.55
C PHE A 232 -0.62 -15.53 -3.42
N SER A 233 0.67 -15.23 -3.24
CA SER A 233 1.44 -15.77 -2.12
C SER A 233 1.24 -15.01 -0.82
N ALA A 234 0.58 -13.86 -0.80
CA ALA A 234 0.34 -13.07 0.41
C ALA A 234 -0.72 -13.74 1.30
N THR A 235 -0.40 -13.96 2.57
CA THR A 235 -1.37 -14.46 3.55
C THR A 235 -2.41 -13.39 3.89
N PRO A 236 -3.49 -13.73 4.60
CA PRO A 236 -4.45 -12.75 5.06
C PRO A 236 -3.86 -11.65 5.96
N SER A 237 -2.96 -11.99 6.89
CA SER A 237 -2.33 -11.06 7.83
C SER A 237 -1.22 -10.21 7.22
N GLU A 238 -0.75 -10.56 6.03
CA GLU A 238 0.34 -9.85 5.37
C GLU A 238 -0.10 -8.64 4.57
N TRP A 239 0.65 -7.56 4.73
CA TRP A 239 0.47 -6.31 4.01
C TRP A 239 1.78 -5.78 3.49
N ARG A 240 1.74 -5.16 2.31
CA ARG A 240 2.89 -4.44 1.76
C ARG A 240 3.19 -3.23 2.63
N THR A 241 4.45 -3.02 3.01
CA THR A 241 4.87 -1.80 3.69
C THR A 241 4.46 -0.58 2.87
N ALA A 242 3.65 0.31 3.44
CA ALA A 242 3.23 1.54 2.78
C ALA A 242 4.36 2.58 2.87
N PRO A 243 4.65 3.34 1.80
CA PRO A 243 5.57 4.47 1.90
C PRO A 243 5.00 5.53 2.86
N LEU A 244 5.84 6.10 3.73
CA LEU A 244 5.44 7.10 4.72
C LEU A 244 5.56 8.54 4.23
N TRP A 245 6.04 8.77 3.00
CA TRP A 245 6.12 10.12 2.44
C TRP A 245 4.76 10.83 2.42
N GLY A 246 4.70 12.09 2.82
CA GLY A 246 3.46 12.86 2.87
C GLY A 246 2.41 12.32 3.86
N ILE A 247 2.73 11.39 4.76
CA ILE A 247 1.77 10.84 5.73
C ILE A 247 1.16 11.95 6.60
N GLY A 248 1.96 12.95 7.00
CA GLY A 248 1.51 14.13 7.74
C GLY A 248 0.71 15.14 6.91
N LEU A 249 0.50 14.89 5.62
CA LEU A 249 -0.27 15.75 4.71
C LEU A 249 -1.58 15.10 4.25
N SER A 250 -1.82 13.82 4.58
CA SER A 250 -2.98 13.05 4.13
C SER A 250 -4.31 13.81 4.32
N HIS A 251 -4.56 14.34 5.52
CA HIS A 251 -5.76 15.11 5.82
C HIS A 251 -5.87 16.39 4.99
N LYS A 252 -4.77 17.14 4.84
CA LYS A 252 -4.75 18.42 4.12
C LYS A 252 -4.99 18.24 2.62
N VAL A 253 -4.51 17.14 2.04
CA VAL A 253 -4.59 16.89 0.59
C VAL A 253 -5.87 16.17 0.20
N SER A 254 -6.30 15.16 0.96
CA SER A 254 -7.42 14.30 0.59
C SER A 254 -8.72 14.58 1.36
N GLY A 255 -8.68 15.40 2.41
CA GLY A 255 -9.78 15.54 3.37
C GLY A 255 -10.03 14.28 4.21
N ARG A 256 -9.31 13.18 3.95
CA ARG A 256 -9.49 11.89 4.61
C ARG A 256 -8.87 11.90 6.01
N GLN A 257 -9.65 11.43 6.96
CA GLN A 257 -9.22 11.09 8.31
C GLN A 257 -9.10 9.56 8.38
N GLY A 258 -7.90 9.00 8.52
CA GLY A 258 -7.74 7.55 8.61
C GLY A 258 -6.39 7.02 8.13
N PHE A 259 -5.80 6.09 8.88
CA PHE A 259 -4.58 5.35 8.55
C PHE A 259 -4.84 3.85 8.52
N LEU A 260 -3.85 3.07 8.05
CA LEU A 260 -3.94 1.65 7.73
C LEU A 260 -4.82 1.38 6.50
N HIS A 261 -4.83 0.12 6.06
CA HIS A 261 -5.51 -0.31 4.85
C HIS A 261 -7.02 -0.05 4.89
N ASP A 262 -7.64 -0.05 6.06
CA ASP A 262 -9.09 0.14 6.22
C ASP A 262 -9.49 1.49 6.83
N GLY A 263 -8.52 2.37 7.09
CA GLY A 263 -8.78 3.69 7.67
C GLY A 263 -9.22 3.68 9.13
N ARG A 264 -9.12 2.55 9.86
CA ARG A 264 -9.63 2.45 11.23
C ARG A 264 -8.92 3.37 12.22
N ALA A 265 -7.63 3.65 12.01
CA ALA A 265 -6.84 4.50 12.90
C ALA A 265 -7.06 5.98 12.58
N ARG A 266 -7.51 6.78 13.55
CA ARG A 266 -7.74 8.23 13.36
C ARG A 266 -6.45 9.04 13.36
N THR A 267 -5.44 8.57 14.09
CA THR A 267 -4.17 9.26 14.29
C THR A 267 -3.01 8.32 13.96
N ILE A 268 -1.81 8.90 13.78
CA ILE A 268 -0.57 8.12 13.61
C ILE A 268 -0.31 7.28 14.88
N GLU A 269 -0.61 7.81 16.08
CA GLU A 269 -0.52 7.04 17.34
C GLU A 269 -1.43 5.81 17.32
N GLU A 270 -2.70 5.95 16.92
CA GLU A 270 -3.59 4.80 16.77
C GLU A 270 -3.06 3.81 15.73
N ALA A 271 -2.49 4.29 14.62
CA ALA A 271 -1.91 3.44 13.60
C ALA A 271 -0.75 2.60 14.17
N ILE A 272 0.19 3.23 14.89
CA ILE A 272 1.28 2.55 15.58
C ILE A 272 0.73 1.51 16.56
N LEU A 273 -0.29 1.86 17.34
CA LEU A 273 -0.92 0.96 18.31
C LEU A 273 -1.72 -0.19 17.68
N TRP A 274 -2.05 -0.13 16.40
CA TRP A 274 -2.64 -1.25 15.68
C TRP A 274 -1.61 -2.23 15.12
N HIS A 275 -0.32 -1.87 15.04
CA HIS A 275 0.72 -2.76 14.54
C HIS A 275 0.88 -3.98 15.47
N GLY A 276 0.55 -5.16 14.92
CA GLY A 276 0.78 -6.47 15.53
C GLY A 276 1.79 -7.27 14.72
N GLY A 277 1.71 -8.59 14.81
CA GLY A 277 2.57 -9.51 14.04
C GLY A 277 4.06 -9.20 14.21
N GLU A 278 4.78 -9.08 13.11
CA GLU A 278 6.21 -8.75 13.06
C GLU A 278 6.52 -7.39 13.71
N ALA A 279 5.59 -6.43 13.62
CA ALA A 279 5.75 -5.09 14.19
C ALA A 279 5.40 -5.01 15.69
N LYS A 280 5.10 -6.13 16.36
CA LYS A 280 4.69 -6.15 17.77
C LYS A 280 5.76 -5.55 18.68
N GLN A 281 7.04 -5.80 18.43
CA GLN A 281 8.12 -5.24 19.24
C GLN A 281 8.19 -3.72 19.12
N SER A 282 8.06 -3.18 17.91
CA SER A 282 8.03 -1.74 17.64
C SER A 282 6.83 -1.06 18.31
N GLN A 283 5.66 -1.72 18.30
CA GLN A 283 4.47 -1.28 19.03
C GLN A 283 4.74 -1.22 20.54
N GLN A 284 5.34 -2.27 21.12
CA GLN A 284 5.67 -2.27 22.55
C GLN A 284 6.69 -1.20 22.91
N TYR A 285 7.72 -1.00 22.07
CA TYR A 285 8.68 0.09 22.26
C TYR A 285 7.97 1.45 22.34
N TYR A 286 7.05 1.74 21.41
CA TYR A 286 6.25 2.96 21.45
C TYR A 286 5.47 3.12 22.76
N LYS A 287 4.84 2.04 23.25
CA LYS A 287 4.08 2.05 24.51
C LYS A 287 4.94 2.38 25.74
N GLN A 288 6.24 2.09 25.69
CA GLN A 288 7.20 2.36 26.76
C GLN A 288 7.82 3.75 26.70
N LEU A 289 7.71 4.46 25.57
CA LEU A 289 8.18 5.83 25.47
C LEU A 289 7.40 6.73 26.42
N ASN A 290 8.07 7.72 27.02
CA ASN A 290 7.38 8.80 27.71
C ASN A 290 6.64 9.72 26.70
N LYS A 291 5.75 10.57 27.19
CA LYS A 291 4.94 11.47 26.36
C LYS A 291 5.77 12.36 25.42
N GLU A 292 6.90 12.88 25.90
CA GLU A 292 7.77 13.76 25.11
C GLU A 292 8.39 13.01 23.91
N HIS A 293 8.90 11.80 24.14
CA HIS A 293 9.46 10.97 23.08
C HIS A 293 8.39 10.52 22.07
N ARG A 294 7.18 10.20 22.53
CA ARG A 294 6.06 9.91 21.62
C ARG A 294 5.76 11.12 20.73
N GLN A 295 5.68 12.32 21.30
CA GLN A 295 5.45 13.55 20.53
C GLN A 295 6.56 13.83 19.51
N LYS A 296 7.83 13.58 19.86
CA LYS A 296 8.96 13.70 18.92
C LYS A 296 8.87 12.71 17.76
N LEU A 297 8.51 11.45 18.03
CA LEU A 297 8.30 10.45 16.98
C LEU A 297 7.15 10.87 16.05
N ILE A 298 6.02 11.30 16.60
CA ILE A 298 4.87 11.78 15.81
C ILE A 298 5.28 13.00 14.98
N TYR A 299 6.00 13.96 15.55
CA TYR A 299 6.51 15.12 14.81
C TYR A 299 7.41 14.75 13.63
N PHE A 300 8.30 13.75 13.82
CA PHE A 300 9.11 13.21 12.73
C PHE A 300 8.23 12.61 11.62
N LEU A 301 7.27 11.74 11.98
CA LEU A 301 6.37 11.10 11.01
C LEU A 301 5.49 12.12 10.28
N GLU A 302 4.97 13.12 10.98
CA GLU A 302 4.22 14.22 10.37
C GLU A 302 5.07 15.09 9.45
N SER A 303 6.39 15.11 9.65
CA SER A 303 7.32 15.84 8.80
C SER A 303 7.70 15.10 7.51
N LEU A 304 7.34 13.81 7.38
CA LEU A 304 7.56 13.01 6.17
C LEU A 304 6.61 13.38 5.02
#